data_AF-A0A376MR13-F1
#
_entry.id   AF-A0A376MR13-F1
#
_cell.length_a   1.000
_cell.length_b   1.000
_cell.length_c   1.000
_cell.angle_alpha   90.00
_cell.angle_beta   90.00
_cell.angle_gamma   90.00
#
_symmetry.space_group_name_H-M   'P 1'
#
loop_
_entity.id
_entity.type
_entity.pdbx_description
1 polymer ?
#
loop_
_entity_poly.entity_id
_entity_poly.type
_entity_poly.pdbx_seq_one_letter_code
_entity_poly.pdbx_strand_id
1 'polypeptide(L)' 'MQGSASPDARILLALPVDIDELVQRCPQLVQQSDTVEWDDAQGTLKAWRRLQIGQLTVKVQPLAKPSEDELHQAMLNGHS' A
#
# COMPACT_ATOMS: atom_id res chain seq x y z
N MET A 1 27.64 24.30 10.15
CA MET A 1 26.61 23.81 11.09
C MET A 1 25.51 23.16 10.26
N GLN A 2 25.65 21.88 9.91
CA GLN A 2 24.67 21.15 9.12
C GLN A 2 24.19 19.98 9.98
N GLY A 3 23.13 20.22 10.74
CA GLY A 3 22.46 19.20 11.54
C GLY A 3 21.40 18.53 10.69
N SER A 4 21.50 17.21 10.58
CA SER A 4 20.54 16.28 10.01
C SER A 4 19.12 16.54 10.54
N ALA A 5 18.24 17.08 9.69
CA ALA A 5 16.81 16.99 9.94
C ALA A 5 16.31 15.63 9.43
N SER A 6 16.66 14.54 10.13
CA SER A 6 15.93 13.29 9.95
C SER A 6 14.51 13.51 10.51
N PRO A 7 13.44 13.07 9.83
CA PRO A 7 12.06 13.31 10.23
C PRO A 7 11.63 12.43 11.42
N ASP A 8 12.53 12.26 12.40
CA ASP A 8 12.33 11.40 13.55
C ASP A 8 11.75 12.22 14.72
N ALA A 9 10.57 11.80 15.18
CA ALA A 9 9.95 12.32 16.40
C ALA A 9 9.90 11.23 17.46
N ARG A 10 10.05 11.62 18.74
CA ARG A 10 9.90 10.70 19.88
C ARG A 10 8.46 10.72 20.39
N ILE A 11 7.82 9.56 20.42
CA ILE A 11 6.52 9.38 21.06
C ILE A 11 6.70 9.43 22.59
N LEU A 12 6.00 10.35 23.26
CA LEU A 12 6.06 10.51 24.72
C LEU A 12 4.98 9.69 25.45
N LEU A 13 3.81 9.58 24.84
CA LEU A 13 2.67 8.78 25.31
C LEU A 13 1.99 8.14 24.09
N ALA A 14 1.52 6.91 24.27
CA ALA A 14 0.78 6.16 23.26
C ALA A 14 -0.32 5.34 23.92
N LEU A 15 -1.32 5.00 23.11
CA LEU A 15 -2.35 4.02 23.47
C LEU A 15 -2.19 2.83 22.51
N PRO A 16 -2.05 1.59 23.02
CA PRO A 16 -2.09 0.42 22.17
C PRO A 16 -3.49 0.28 21.58
N VAL A 17 -3.56 -0.10 20.31
CA VAL A 17 -4.81 -0.38 19.60
C VAL A 17 -4.65 -1.69 18.85
N ASP A 18 -5.73 -2.46 18.78
CA ASP A 18 -5.84 -3.55 17.83
C ASP A 18 -6.18 -2.95 16.45
N ILE A 19 -5.38 -3.30 15.44
CA ILE A 19 -5.52 -2.71 14.11
C ILE A 19 -6.79 -3.19 13.39
N ASP A 20 -7.18 -4.46 13.59
CA ASP A 20 -8.36 -5.02 12.96
C ASP A 20 -9.63 -4.38 13.55
N GLU A 21 -9.66 -4.19 14.88
CA GLU A 21 -10.75 -3.45 15.54
C GLU A 21 -10.82 -1.98 15.10
N LEU A 22 -9.67 -1.31 14.98
CA LEU A 22 -9.60 0.09 14.55
C LEU A 22 -10.16 0.26 13.13
N VAL A 23 -9.77 -0.61 12.21
CA VAL A 23 -10.26 -0.61 10.82
C VAL A 23 -11.78 -0.84 10.78
N GLN A 24 -12.30 -1.78 11.58
CA GLN A 24 -13.73 -2.06 11.63
C GLN A 24 -14.54 -0.89 12.19
N ARG A 25 -14.03 -0.22 13.24
CA ARG A 25 -14.74 0.88 13.92
C ARG A 25 -14.61 2.21 13.21
N CYS A 26 -13.52 2.43 12.48
CA CYS A 26 -13.20 3.67 11.79
C CYS A 26 -12.85 3.42 10.31
N PRO A 27 -13.77 2.85 9.52
CA PRO A 27 -13.50 2.49 8.12
C PRO A 27 -13.08 3.69 7.26
N GLN A 28 -13.50 4.90 7.62
CA GLN A 28 -13.13 6.14 6.94
C GLN A 28 -11.63 6.49 6.98
N LEU A 29 -10.86 5.89 7.90
CA LEU A 29 -9.41 6.09 7.96
C LEU A 29 -8.66 5.29 6.90
N VAL A 30 -9.31 4.27 6.33
CA VAL A 30 -8.68 3.31 5.44
C VAL A 30 -8.92 3.70 4.00
N GLN A 31 -7.84 3.79 3.24
CA GLN A 31 -7.85 3.92 1.80
C GLN A 31 -7.51 2.58 1.17
N GLN A 32 -8.24 2.23 0.11
CA GLN A 32 -7.99 1.04 -0.69
C GLN A 32 -7.41 1.47 -2.04
N SER A 33 -6.34 0.81 -2.45
CA SER A 33 -5.77 0.96 -3.79
C SER A 33 -5.49 -0.42 -4.39
N ASP A 34 -5.83 -0.58 -5.67
CA ASP A 34 -5.49 -1.77 -6.44
C ASP A 34 -4.28 -1.41 -7.30
N THR A 35 -3.28 -2.28 -7.30
CA THR A 35 -2.02 -2.10 -8.02
C THR A 35 -1.79 -3.30 -8.90
N VAL A 36 -1.49 -3.04 -10.17
CA VAL A 36 -1.11 -4.05 -11.14
C VAL A 36 0.28 -3.65 -11.66
N GLU A 37 1.24 -4.54 -11.48
CA GLU A 37 2.63 -4.34 -11.90
C GLU A 37 3.12 -5.55 -12.69
N TRP A 38 3.98 -5.28 -13.67
CA TRP A 38 4.73 -6.32 -14.38
C TRP A 38 5.92 -6.74 -13.52
N ASP A 39 6.02 -8.04 -13.23
CA ASP A 39 7.18 -8.64 -12.57
C ASP A 39 8.13 -9.17 -13.64
N ASP A 40 9.19 -8.40 -13.96
CA ASP A 40 10.21 -8.79 -14.93
C ASP A 40 10.94 -10.08 -14.58
N ALA A 41 11.13 -10.37 -13.28
CA ALA A 41 11.85 -11.56 -12.83
C ALA A 41 11.04 -12.83 -13.09
N GLN A 42 9.72 -12.76 -12.99
CA GLN A 42 8.81 -13.88 -13.24
C GLN A 42 8.15 -13.86 -14.61
N GLY A 43 8.28 -12.77 -15.38
CA GLY A 43 7.62 -12.59 -16.67
C GLY A 43 6.10 -12.66 -16.55
N THR A 44 5.54 -12.13 -15.46
CA THR A 44 4.10 -12.25 -15.15
C THR A 44 3.56 -10.96 -14.54
N LEU A 45 2.24 -10.78 -14.56
CA LEU A 45 1.62 -9.68 -13.83
C LEU A 45 1.27 -10.08 -12.42
N LYS A 46 1.53 -9.15 -11.52
CA LYS A 46 1.08 -9.21 -10.14
C LYS A 46 0.04 -8.15 -9.93
N ALA A 47 -1.12 -8.56 -9.44
CA ALA A 47 -2.17 -7.68 -9.01
C ALA A 47 -2.36 -7.86 -7.50
N TRP A 48 -2.38 -6.76 -6.76
CA TRP A 48 -2.71 -6.77 -5.34
C TRP A 48 -3.53 -5.56 -4.96
N ARG A 49 -4.29 -5.74 -3.89
CA ARG A 49 -5.00 -4.69 -3.19
C ARG A 49 -4.24 -4.32 -1.94
N ARG A 50 -4.05 -3.02 -1.73
CA ARG A 50 -3.45 -2.46 -0.53
C ARG A 50 -4.52 -1.70 0.27
N LEU A 51 -4.54 -1.94 1.58
CA LEU A 51 -5.26 -1.10 2.54
C LEU A 51 -4.25 -0.23 3.28
N GLN A 52 -4.48 1.07 3.32
CA GLN A 52 -3.56 2.04 3.90
C GLN A 52 -4.27 3.01 4.86
N ILE A 53 -3.56 3.44 5.89
CA ILE A 53 -3.91 4.60 6.72
C ILE A 53 -2.82 5.64 6.49
N GLY A 54 -3.10 6.65 5.66
CA GLY A 54 -2.08 7.55 5.16
C GLY A 54 -0.96 6.78 4.45
N GLN A 55 0.28 6.92 4.93
CA GLN A 55 1.45 6.24 4.36
C GLN A 55 1.69 4.82 4.92
N LEU A 56 0.91 4.40 5.92
CA LEU A 56 1.09 3.10 6.57
C LEU A 56 0.29 2.03 5.83
N THR A 57 0.96 0.96 5.39
CA THR A 57 0.30 -0.21 4.80
C THR A 57 -0.20 -1.13 5.89
N VAL A 58 -1.52 -1.32 5.96
CA VAL A 58 -2.18 -2.18 6.96
C VAL A 58 -2.32 -3.60 6.46
N LYS A 59 -2.68 -3.79 5.18
CA LYS A 59 -2.87 -5.10 4.58
C LYS A 59 -2.57 -5.09 3.10
N VAL A 60 -1.98 -6.18 2.61
CA VAL A 60 -1.80 -6.46 1.18
C VAL A 60 -2.49 -7.79 0.89
N GLN A 61 -3.32 -7.83 -0.16
CA GLN A 61 -4.05 -9.02 -0.56
C GLN A 61 -3.83 -9.25 -2.06
N PRO A 62 -3.51 -10.48 -2.50
CA PRO A 62 -3.47 -10.77 -3.93
C PRO A 62 -4.85 -10.57 -4.53
N LEU A 63 -4.91 -9.96 -5.70
CA LEU A 63 -6.13 -9.89 -6.50
C LEU A 63 -6.20 -11.10 -7.43
N ALA A 64 -7.42 -11.45 -7.82
CA ALA A 64 -7.63 -12.40 -8.91
C ALA A 64 -6.96 -11.87 -10.19
N LYS A 65 -6.79 -12.77 -11.18
CA LYS A 65 -6.15 -12.43 -12.45
C LYS A 65 -6.73 -11.11 -13.01
N PRO A 66 -5.91 -10.08 -13.24
CA PRO A 66 -6.38 -8.80 -13.77
C PRO A 66 -7.00 -9.01 -15.15
N SER A 67 -7.96 -8.17 -15.50
CA SER A 67 -8.54 -8.13 -16.85
C SER A 67 -7.48 -7.72 -17.87
N GLU A 68 -7.71 -8.05 -19.15
CA GLU A 68 -6.78 -7.74 -20.24
C GLU A 68 -6.51 -6.23 -20.41
N ASP A 69 -7.50 -5.39 -20.11
CA ASP A 69 -7.35 -3.92 -20.15
C ASP A 69 -6.45 -3.41 -19.01
N GLU A 70 -6.63 -3.92 -17.79
CA GLU A 70 -5.77 -3.60 -16.64
C GLU A 70 -4.33 -4.07 -16.88
N LEU A 71 -4.18 -5.15 -17.64
CA LEU A 71 -2.92 -5.75 -18.04
C LEU A 71 -2.13 -4.81 -18.97
N HIS A 72 -2.78 -4.33 -20.02
CA HIS A 72 -2.17 -3.36 -20.95
C HIS A 72 -1.80 -2.06 -20.25
N GLN A 73 -2.66 -1.56 -19.35
CA GLN A 73 -2.39 -0.33 -18.61
C GLN A 73 -1.17 -0.48 -17.67
N ALA A 74 -1.02 -1.63 -17.00
CA ALA A 74 0.13 -1.90 -16.14
C ALA A 74 1.45 -1.94 -16.92
N MET A 75 1.46 -2.51 -18.14
CA MET A 75 2.63 -2.52 -19.01
C MET A 75 3.05 -1.10 -19.42
N LEU A 76 2.11 -0.19 -19.62
CA LEU A 76 2.41 1.22 -19.93
C LEU A 76 2.98 1.97 -18.71
N ASN A 77 2.52 1.63 -17.50
CA ASN A 77 2.95 2.28 -16.26
C ASN A 77 4.27 1.73 -15.69
N GLY A 78 4.65 0.49 -16.01
CA GLY A 78 5.87 -0.16 -15.52
C GLY A 78 7.19 0.37 -16.13
N HIS A 79 7.13 1.34 -17.04
CA HIS A 79 8.29 1.92 -17.73
C HIS A 79 8.61 3.37 -17.29
N SER A 80 8.32 3.76 -16.05
CA SER A 80 8.71 5.06 -15.47
C SER A 80 9.72 4.93 -14.33
#